data_AF-A0A7X3S4J7-F1
#
_entry.id   AF-A0A7X3S4J7-F1
#
_cell.length_a   1.000
_cell.length_b   1.000
_cell.length_c   1.000
_cell.angle_alpha   90.00
_cell.angle_beta   90.00
_cell.angle_gamma   90.00
#
_symmetry.space_group_name_H-M   'P 1'
#
loop_
_entity.id
_entity.type
_entity.pdbx_description
1 polymer ?
#
loop_
_entity_poly.entity_id
_entity_poly.type
_entity_poly.pdbx_seq_one_letter_code
_entity_poly.pdbx_strand_id
1 'polypeptide(L)'
;MQSLLSDGTAEDLGSDELAKQAKFYIQQVVSKYRERLVEDGFSERVEMNDEYVAVFFERPVDFNNLSELEQLITRYRRQFAAT
;
A
#
# COMPACT_ATOMS: atom_id res chain seq x y z
N MET A 1 25.10 6.51 -4.47
CA MET A 1 24.27 5.48 -3.82
C MET A 1 24.15 5.86 -2.36
N GLN A 2 23.01 6.44 -1.95
CA GLN A 2 22.69 6.58 -0.53
C GLN A 2 22.27 5.20 -0.03
N SER A 3 23.11 4.58 0.80
CA SER A 3 22.74 3.37 1.52
C SER A 3 21.58 3.70 2.44
N LEU A 4 20.44 3.03 2.25
CA LEU A 4 19.28 3.09 3.17
C LEU A 4 19.53 2.31 4.47
N LEU A 5 20.69 1.64 4.59
CA LEU A 5 21.05 0.81 5.72
C LEU A 5 22.47 1.23 6.14
N SER A 6 22.55 1.89 7.29
CA SER A 6 23.81 2.13 8.01
C SER A 6 24.47 0.79 8.32
N ASP A 7 25.80 0.73 8.31
CA ASP A 7 26.65 -0.48 8.48
C ASP A 7 26.50 -1.24 9.83
N GLY A 8 25.39 -1.10 10.54
CA GLY A 8 24.94 -2.03 11.55
C GLY A 8 24.10 -3.11 10.88
N THR A 9 24.46 -4.38 11.08
CA THR A 9 23.65 -5.54 10.72
C THR A 9 22.16 -5.25 10.95
N ALA A 10 21.30 -5.64 10.00
CA ALA A 10 19.84 -5.56 10.13
C ALA A 10 19.26 -6.31 11.36
N GLU A 11 20.12 -6.93 12.17
CA GLU A 11 19.82 -7.66 13.40
C GLU A 11 19.60 -6.75 14.63
N ASP A 12 19.95 -5.45 14.60
CA ASP A 12 19.83 -4.57 15.78
C ASP A 12 18.63 -3.61 15.74
N LEU A 13 17.73 -3.77 14.77
CA LEU A 13 16.44 -3.08 14.81
C LEU A 13 15.49 -3.88 15.69
N GLY A 14 15.09 -3.30 16.83
CA GLY A 14 13.91 -3.78 17.55
C GLY A 14 12.69 -3.83 16.61
N SER A 15 11.73 -4.71 16.90
CA SER A 15 10.50 -4.92 16.11
C SER A 15 9.84 -3.61 15.67
N ASP A 16 9.79 -2.62 16.56
CA ASP A 16 9.15 -1.33 16.34
C ASP A 16 9.90 -0.48 15.30
N GLU A 17 11.23 -0.52 15.29
CA GLU A 17 12.02 0.27 14.36
C GLU A 17 12.01 -0.36 12.97
N LEU A 18 12.05 -1.70 12.88
CA LEU A 18 11.84 -2.41 11.63
C LEU A 18 10.46 -2.11 11.03
N ALA A 19 9.40 -2.12 11.85
CA ALA A 19 8.04 -1.81 11.40
C ALA A 19 7.92 -0.37 10.86
N LYS A 20 8.58 0.61 11.50
CA LYS A 20 8.62 1.99 10.99
C LYS A 20 9.35 2.10 9.65
N GLN A 21 10.49 1.43 9.49
CA GLN A 21 11.24 1.45 8.23
C GLN A 21 10.43 0.76 7.12
N ALA A 22 9.77 -0.36 7.42
CA ALA A 22 8.86 -1.03 6.48
C ALA A 22 7.70 -0.11 6.07
N LYS A 23 7.06 0.55 7.04
CA LYS A 23 6.00 1.54 6.76
C LYS A 23 6.50 2.65 5.83
N PHE A 24 7.65 3.25 6.15
CA PHE A 24 8.21 4.33 5.35
C PHE A 24 8.50 3.88 3.93
N TYR A 25 9.15 2.72 3.77
CA TYR A 25 9.44 2.13 2.47
C TYR A 25 8.16 1.89 1.65
N ILE A 26 7.15 1.23 2.23
CA ILE A 26 5.88 0.94 1.53
C ILE A 26 5.19 2.25 1.14
N GLN A 27 5.15 3.25 2.03
CA GLN A 27 4.55 4.56 1.75
C GLN A 27 5.23 5.29 0.58
N GLN A 28 6.54 5.15 0.42
CA GLN A 28 7.26 5.70 -0.72
C GLN A 28 6.94 4.95 -2.02
N VAL A 29 6.87 3.61 -1.97
CA VAL A 29 6.55 2.78 -3.15
C VAL A 29 5.15 3.09 -3.69
N VAL A 30 4.16 3.26 -2.80
CA VAL A 30 2.77 3.52 -3.22
C VAL A 30 2.50 4.99 -3.54
N SER A 31 3.41 5.91 -3.22
CA SER A 31 3.21 7.36 -3.37
C SER A 31 2.80 7.78 -4.79
N LYS A 32 3.37 7.13 -5.81
CA LYS A 32 3.07 7.39 -7.23
C LYS A 32 1.65 7.03 -7.65
N TYR A 33 0.93 6.21 -6.86
CA TYR A 33 -0.45 5.82 -7.13
C TYR A 33 -1.46 6.60 -6.27
N ARG A 34 -1.00 7.26 -5.20
CA ARG A 34 -1.84 7.85 -4.16
C ARG A 34 -2.81 8.90 -4.71
N GLU A 35 -2.31 9.87 -5.48
CA GLU A 35 -3.13 10.96 -6.02
C GLU A 35 -4.29 10.43 -6.84
N ARG A 36 -4.01 9.57 -7.82
CA ARG A 36 -5.03 8.96 -8.66
C ARG A 36 -6.04 8.12 -7.88
N LEU A 37 -5.58 7.30 -6.93
CA LEU A 37 -6.49 6.46 -6.13
C LEU A 37 -7.43 7.32 -5.26
N VAL A 38 -6.93 8.44 -4.73
CA VAL A 38 -7.77 9.41 -4.00
C VAL A 38 -8.80 10.07 -4.92
N GLU A 39 -8.41 10.49 -6.12
CA GLU A 39 -9.35 11.00 -7.15
C GLU A 39 -10.41 9.95 -7.53
N ASP A 40 -10.01 8.68 -7.61
CA ASP A 40 -10.89 7.55 -7.86
C ASP A 40 -11.78 7.17 -6.65
N GLY A 41 -11.69 7.91 -5.54
CA GLY A 41 -12.55 7.78 -4.35
C GLY A 41 -12.10 6.75 -3.33
N PHE A 42 -10.82 6.35 -3.33
CA PHE A 42 -10.25 5.50 -2.30
C PHE A 42 -9.75 6.32 -1.11
N SER A 43 -9.88 5.74 0.08
CA SER A 43 -9.21 6.16 1.31
C SER A 43 -8.00 5.28 1.58
N GLU A 44 -6.88 5.88 1.99
CA GLU A 44 -5.68 5.17 2.43
C GLU A 44 -5.80 4.78 3.91
N ARG A 45 -5.49 3.52 4.23
CA ARG A 45 -5.38 3.01 5.60
C ARG A 45 -4.04 2.30 5.76
N VAL A 46 -3.29 2.66 6.80
CA VAL A 46 -2.05 1.97 7.16
C VAL A 46 -2.34 1.02 8.31
N GLU A 47 -1.92 -0.24 8.16
CA GLU A 47 -1.99 -1.24 9.21
C GLU A 47 -0.59 -1.73 9.54
N MET A 48 -0.30 -1.79 10.84
CA MET A 48 1.00 -2.18 11.36
C MET A 48 0.76 -3.00 12.61
N ASN A 49 1.16 -4.26 12.58
CA ASN A 49 1.10 -5.20 13.70
C ASN A 49 2.40 -6.03 13.74
N ASP A 50 2.49 -6.96 14.69
CA ASP A 50 3.70 -7.76 14.89
C ASP A 50 4.02 -8.72 13.73
N GLU A 51 3.03 -9.01 12.88
CA GLU A 51 3.16 -9.92 11.73
C GLU A 51 3.49 -9.18 10.42
N TYR A 52 2.95 -7.97 10.22
CA TYR A 52 3.11 -7.22 8.98
C TYR A 52 2.91 -5.71 9.09
N VAL A 53 3.37 -5.04 8.03
CA VAL A 53 3.05 -3.65 7.71
C VAL A 53 2.42 -3.61 6.32
N ALA A 54 1.26 -2.96 6.21
CA ALA A 54 0.51 -2.84 4.96
C ALA A 54 -0.06 -1.43 4.77
N VAL A 55 -0.16 -1.01 3.52
CA VAL A 55 -0.92 0.17 3.11
C VAL A 55 -2.06 -0.29 2.21
N PHE A 56 -3.28 -0.04 2.66
CA PHE A 56 -4.51 -0.36 1.96
C PHE A 56 -5.08 0.89 1.29
N PHE A 57 -5.62 0.71 0.09
CA PHE A 57 -6.52 1.68 -0.54
C PHE A 57 -7.89 1.03 -0.63
N GLU A 58 -8.85 1.60 0.09
CA GLU A 58 -10.19 1.04 0.26
C GLU A 58 -11.23 2.05 -0.24
N ARG A 59 -12.26 1.57 -0.94
CA ARG A 59 -13.36 2.40 -1.43
C ARG A 59 -14.69 1.66 -1.19
N PRO A 60 -15.74 2.35 -0.71
CA PRO A 60 -17.07 1.75 -0.66
C PRO A 60 -17.60 1.43 -2.06
N VAL A 61 -18.26 0.29 -2.19
CA VAL A 61 -18.85 -0.18 -3.45
C VAL A 61 -20.34 -0.45 -3.26
N ASP A 62 -21.11 -0.28 -4.34
CA ASP A 62 -22.52 -0.62 -4.37
C ASP A 62 -22.71 -2.08 -4.83
N PHE A 63 -23.25 -2.91 -3.95
CA PHE A 63 -23.56 -4.31 -4.27
C PHE A 63 -24.90 -4.49 -4.99
N ASN A 64 -25.70 -3.43 -5.14
CA ASN A 64 -26.95 -3.48 -5.90
C ASN A 64 -26.71 -3.47 -7.42
N ASN A 65 -25.52 -3.08 -7.87
CA ASN A 65 -25.12 -3.10 -9.28
C ASN A 65 -23.84 -3.93 -9.49
N LEU A 66 -23.99 -5.25 -9.44
CA LEU A 66 -22.86 -6.19 -9.56
C LEU A 66 -22.12 -6.10 -10.89
N SER A 67 -22.82 -5.79 -12.00
CA SER A 67 -22.17 -5.65 -13.31
C SER A 67 -21.19 -4.48 -13.34
N GLU A 68 -21.54 -3.35 -12.72
CA GLU A 68 -20.65 -2.19 -12.63
C GLU A 68 -19.46 -2.49 -11.70
N LEU A 69 -19.72 -3.19 -10.59
CA LEU A 69 -18.67 -3.64 -9.67
C LEU A 69 -17.66 -4.58 -10.35
N GLU A 70 -18.12 -5.55 -11.14
CA GLU A 70 -17.24 -6.46 -11.89
C GLU A 70 -16.38 -5.73 -12.92
N GLN A 71 -16.95 -4.74 -13.62
CA GLN A 71 -16.21 -3.87 -14.54
C GLN A 71 -15.16 -3.05 -13.81
N LEU A 72 -15.50 -2.50 -12.64
CA LEU A 72 -14.59 -1.74 -11.78
C LEU A 72 -13.40 -2.61 -11.33
N ILE A 73 -13.67 -3.83 -10.84
CA ILE A 73 -12.65 -4.80 -10.43
C ILE A 73 -11.74 -5.15 -11.62
N THR A 74 -12.33 -5.46 -12.78
CA THR A 74 -11.59 -5.83 -13.99
C THR A 74 -10.68 -4.70 -14.45
N ARG A 75 -11.16 -3.45 -14.40
CA ARG A 75 -10.38 -2.25 -14.74
C ARG A 75 -9.16 -2.11 -13.84
N TYR A 76 -9.33 -2.17 -12.51
CA TYR A 76 -8.19 -2.05 -11.59
C TYR A 76 -7.23 -3.23 -11.70
N ARG A 77 -7.72 -4.46 -11.88
CA ARG A 77 -6.85 -5.61 -12.12
C ARG A 77 -5.96 -5.40 -13.34
N ARG A 78 -6.52 -4.95 -14.47
CA ARG A 78 -5.72 -4.66 -15.68
C ARG A 78 -4.71 -3.54 -15.45
N GLN A 79 -5.11 -2.50 -14.74
CA GLN A 79 -4.26 -1.34 -14.47
C GLN A 79 -3.04 -1.69 -13.60
N PHE A 80 -3.21 -2.60 -12.64
CA PHE A 80 -2.16 -2.97 -11.70
C PHE A 80 -1.46 -4.31 -12.01
N ALA A 81 -1.95 -5.12 -12.95
CA ALA A 81 -1.33 -6.37 -13.37
C ALA A 81 0.02 -6.21 -14.12
N ALA A 82 0.41 -4.97 -14.46
CA ALA A 82 1.61 -4.67 -15.25
C ALA A 82 2.73 -3.97 -14.45
N THR A 83 2.64 -3.95 -13.12
CA THR A 83 3.73 -3.49 -12.23
C THR A 83 4.44 -4.70 -11.63
#